data_AF-A0A954GV62-F1
#
_entry.id   AF-A0A954GV62-F1
#
_cell.length_a   1.000
_cell.length_b   1.000
_cell.length_c   1.000
_cell.angle_alpha   90.00
_cell.angle_beta   90.00
_cell.angle_gamma   90.00
#
_symmetry.space_group_name_H-M   'P 1'
#
loop_
_entity.id
_entity.type
_entity.pdbx_description
1 polymer ?
#
loop_
_entity_poly.entity_id
_entity_poly.type
_entity_poly.pdbx_seq_one_letter_code
_entity_poly.pdbx_strand_id
1 'polypeptide(L)'
;MNACHPDHFEEQGVLRGLCVARGHFFACTVACLLAATPVILNAQDSRVFQERILPLATAPDGSSCRDCHLSGVELAQYIQHDEASTFTALRAAGLINIKSPGQSKLLTFIARKPDEASSLRDTVRSKEHAAFSEWIEAAVRNPSLLSPSANSPPPTFLPPEVIRHARRDRVTRAFIDSIWNETGRCANCHNPELNRNKINAKHTREEVDAISWIVPRNPAATLERLVETGAIDLEHPVESSLLTKAAGLTEHGGGPKFFPGSDTYRKFAHFLTDYAATRNGDYSRVEDLPDVPEETFELTQQQLRLRDVPPEFGGMAIQVDFFAWDDKTGHWAEKRCATAFSRVNAKGNVWQNPIQLVRSSDDLVRSSDNEVQRASESGDQISEPLLQEGRYLVRVLVDQKGLTAVDLMHQLTSKDQVGEFEISGKWPPGYQPPRIHPFPR
;
A
#
# COMPACT_ATOMS: atom_id res chain seq x y z
N MET A 1 53.16 -22.35 1.61
CA MET A 1 53.77 -23.50 2.30
C MET A 1 52.65 -24.41 2.75
N ASN A 2 52.60 -25.62 2.15
CA ASN A 2 51.96 -26.89 2.56
C ASN A 2 50.46 -26.90 2.88
N ALA A 3 49.63 -27.89 2.50
CA ALA A 3 49.65 -29.05 1.60
C ALA A 3 48.20 -29.62 1.70
N CYS A 4 47.46 -29.80 0.59
CA CYS A 4 47.17 -31.08 -0.09
C CYS A 4 46.53 -32.20 0.76
N HIS A 5 45.27 -32.54 0.49
CA HIS A 5 44.86 -33.86 -0.03
C HIS A 5 43.38 -33.91 -0.50
N PRO A 6 43.12 -34.46 -1.70
CA PRO A 6 41.82 -34.99 -2.12
C PRO A 6 41.86 -36.52 -2.33
N ASP A 7 40.70 -37.19 -2.29
CA ASP A 7 40.46 -38.55 -2.79
C ASP A 7 39.03 -38.56 -3.41
N HIS A 8 38.88 -38.75 -4.72
CA HIS A 8 38.83 -40.00 -5.50
C HIS A 8 37.54 -40.82 -5.36
N PHE A 9 36.75 -40.88 -6.43
CA PHE A 9 36.08 -42.11 -6.90
C PHE A 9 35.85 -42.04 -8.44
N GLU A 10 36.67 -42.82 -9.15
CA GLU A 10 36.49 -43.46 -10.47
C GLU A 10 35.27 -44.43 -10.47
N GLU A 11 34.74 -45.04 -11.52
CA GLU A 11 34.91 -45.07 -12.98
C GLU A 11 33.68 -45.77 -13.58
N GLN A 12 33.34 -45.37 -14.81
CA GLN A 12 32.94 -46.13 -16.00
C GLN A 12 32.33 -47.55 -15.90
N GLY A 13 31.25 -47.75 -16.70
CA GLY A 13 30.75 -49.06 -17.11
C GLY A 13 29.97 -48.99 -18.42
N VAL A 14 30.68 -49.18 -19.54
CA VAL A 14 30.17 -49.43 -20.90
C VAL A 14 29.61 -50.86 -20.97
N LEU A 15 28.53 -51.13 -21.71
CA LEU A 15 28.43 -52.29 -22.61
C LEU A 15 27.23 -52.26 -23.58
N ARG A 16 27.53 -52.80 -24.76
CA ARG A 16 26.81 -52.86 -26.03
C ARG A 16 25.58 -53.79 -26.00
N GLY A 17 24.66 -53.56 -26.93
CA GLY A 17 23.65 -54.55 -27.34
C GLY A 17 22.97 -54.19 -28.66
N LEU A 18 23.64 -54.47 -29.79
CA LEU A 18 23.03 -54.58 -31.11
C LEU A 18 22.30 -55.94 -31.21
N CYS A 19 21.05 -55.95 -31.67
CA CYS A 19 20.47 -57.14 -32.29
C CYS A 19 19.51 -56.74 -33.42
N VAL A 20 19.81 -57.25 -34.60
CA VAL A 20 19.07 -57.14 -35.86
C VAL A 20 18.19 -58.38 -35.99
N ALA A 21 16.92 -58.27 -36.40
CA ALA A 21 16.27 -59.23 -37.30
C ALA A 21 14.90 -58.76 -37.81
N ARG A 22 14.82 -58.64 -39.15
CA ARG A 22 13.71 -58.98 -40.07
C ARG A 22 12.49 -59.63 -39.39
N GLY A 23 11.27 -59.13 -39.53
CA GLY A 23 10.50 -58.96 -40.77
C GLY A 23 9.25 -59.86 -40.67
N HIS A 24 8.11 -59.46 -41.23
CA HIS A 24 7.10 -60.28 -41.94
C HIS A 24 5.88 -59.40 -42.27
N PHE A 25 5.51 -59.45 -43.55
CA PHE A 25 4.30 -58.93 -44.16
C PHE A 25 3.04 -59.42 -43.45
N PHE A 26 2.09 -58.53 -43.16
CA PHE A 26 0.66 -58.86 -43.24
C PHE A 26 -0.12 -57.63 -43.72
N ALA A 27 -0.60 -57.73 -44.95
CA ALA A 27 -1.58 -56.82 -45.52
C ALA A 27 -2.95 -57.15 -44.90
N CYS A 28 -3.59 -56.16 -44.28
CA CYS A 28 -5.01 -56.23 -43.94
C CYS A 28 -5.64 -54.88 -44.27
N THR A 29 -6.24 -54.83 -45.45
CA THR A 29 -7.00 -53.72 -45.99
C THR A 29 -8.32 -53.61 -45.22
N VAL A 30 -8.40 -52.68 -44.27
CA VAL A 30 -9.68 -52.25 -43.67
C VAL A 30 -10.01 -50.87 -44.22
N ALA A 31 -10.92 -50.86 -45.19
CA ALA A 31 -11.56 -49.65 -45.69
C ALA A 31 -12.54 -49.13 -44.62
N CYS A 32 -12.08 -48.24 -43.75
CA CYS A 32 -12.96 -47.38 -42.98
C CYS A 32 -13.24 -46.12 -43.81
N LEU A 33 -14.46 -46.04 -44.37
CA LEU A 33 -15.05 -44.78 -44.78
C LEU A 33 -15.18 -43.88 -43.53
N LEU A 34 -14.18 -43.06 -43.27
CA LEU A 34 -14.32 -41.88 -42.44
C LEU A 34 -14.98 -40.81 -43.30
N ALA A 35 -16.28 -40.62 -43.08
CA ALA A 35 -16.97 -39.40 -43.47
C ALA A 35 -16.29 -38.24 -42.74
N ALA A 36 -15.40 -37.54 -43.45
CA ALA A 36 -14.94 -36.23 -43.04
C ALA A 36 -16.13 -35.28 -43.19
N THR A 37 -16.96 -35.18 -42.15
CA THR A 37 -17.76 -33.97 -41.96
C THR A 37 -16.76 -32.86 -41.69
N PRO A 38 -16.68 -31.80 -42.52
CA PRO A 38 -15.95 -30.63 -42.11
C PRO A 38 -16.59 -30.16 -40.81
N VAL A 39 -15.78 -30.04 -39.75
CA VAL A 39 -16.14 -29.21 -38.61
C VAL A 39 -16.29 -27.81 -39.20
N ILE A 40 -17.52 -27.45 -39.54
CA ILE A 40 -17.89 -26.07 -39.80
C ILE A 40 -17.64 -25.39 -38.46
N LEU A 41 -16.48 -24.75 -38.32
CA LEU A 41 -16.29 -23.73 -37.28
C LEU A 41 -17.49 -22.81 -37.42
N ASN A 42 -18.30 -22.77 -36.37
CA ASN A 42 -19.60 -22.11 -36.38
C ASN A 42 -19.36 -20.59 -36.53
N ALA A 43 -19.26 -20.11 -37.78
CA ALA A 43 -18.98 -18.71 -38.11
C ALA A 43 -20.07 -17.75 -37.62
N GLN A 44 -21.19 -18.28 -37.10
CA GLN A 44 -22.24 -17.52 -36.44
C GLN A 44 -21.90 -17.14 -34.99
N ASP A 45 -21.13 -17.96 -34.25
CA ASP A 45 -20.92 -17.73 -32.80
C ASP A 45 -19.94 -16.58 -32.53
N SER A 46 -19.00 -16.33 -33.45
CA SER A 46 -18.02 -15.22 -33.34
C SER A 46 -18.56 -13.84 -33.74
N ARG A 47 -19.79 -13.74 -34.27
CA ARG A 47 -20.32 -12.46 -34.79
C ARG A 47 -20.54 -11.43 -33.70
N VAL A 48 -21.08 -11.84 -32.55
CA VAL A 48 -21.25 -10.93 -31.41
C VAL A 48 -19.90 -10.38 -30.96
N PHE A 49 -18.88 -11.23 -30.93
CA PHE A 49 -17.52 -10.80 -30.60
C PHE A 49 -16.99 -9.78 -31.62
N GLN A 50 -16.98 -10.13 -32.90
CA GLN A 50 -16.39 -9.31 -33.97
C GLN A 50 -17.14 -7.98 -34.21
N GLU A 51 -18.47 -8.00 -34.14
CA GLU A 51 -19.29 -6.84 -34.49
C GLU A 51 -19.58 -5.93 -33.28
N ARG A 52 -19.53 -6.46 -32.05
CA ARG A 52 -20.02 -5.73 -30.86
C ARG A 52 -19.04 -5.67 -29.69
N ILE A 53 -18.11 -6.63 -29.55
CA ILE A 53 -17.14 -6.64 -28.45
C ILE A 53 -15.80 -6.05 -28.88
N LEU A 54 -15.23 -6.56 -29.97
CA LEU A 54 -13.93 -6.12 -30.49
C LEU A 54 -13.89 -4.61 -30.79
N PRO A 55 -14.92 -3.99 -31.40
CA PRO A 55 -14.92 -2.56 -31.66
C PRO A 55 -14.87 -1.70 -30.39
N LEU A 56 -15.32 -2.21 -29.23
CA LEU A 56 -15.26 -1.47 -27.96
C LEU A 56 -13.83 -1.27 -27.48
N ALA A 57 -12.93 -2.21 -27.80
CA ALA A 57 -11.52 -2.14 -27.44
C ALA A 57 -10.72 -1.21 -28.37
N THR A 58 -11.19 -1.02 -29.61
CA THR A 58 -10.49 -0.24 -30.64
C THR A 58 -11.11 1.13 -30.89
N ALA A 59 -12.26 1.46 -30.29
CA ALA A 59 -12.96 2.71 -30.51
C ALA A 59 -12.23 3.90 -29.83
N PRO A 60 -11.76 4.91 -30.59
CA PRO A 60 -11.04 6.04 -30.03
C PRO A 60 -11.87 6.90 -29.07
N ASP A 61 -13.20 6.95 -29.20
CA ASP A 61 -14.06 7.88 -28.44
C ASP A 61 -15.28 7.23 -27.73
N GLY A 62 -15.43 5.89 -27.73
CA GLY A 62 -16.78 5.31 -27.71
C GLY A 62 -17.21 4.33 -26.60
N SER A 63 -16.32 3.81 -25.74
CA SER A 63 -16.74 2.79 -24.77
C SER A 63 -17.02 3.36 -23.37
N SER A 64 -18.05 2.85 -22.69
CA SER A 64 -18.31 3.18 -21.28
C SER A 64 -17.26 2.57 -20.35
N CYS A 65 -16.50 1.57 -20.82
CA CYS A 65 -15.34 1.05 -20.11
C CYS A 65 -14.35 2.17 -19.76
N ARG A 66 -14.14 3.17 -20.63
CA ARG A 66 -13.20 4.28 -20.36
C ARG A 66 -13.68 5.23 -19.25
N ASP A 67 -14.95 5.19 -18.86
CA ASP A 67 -15.49 6.00 -17.77
C ASP A 67 -15.10 5.46 -16.39
N CYS A 68 -14.87 4.14 -16.30
CA CYS A 68 -14.48 3.46 -15.06
C CYS A 68 -13.03 2.94 -15.09
N HIS A 69 -12.46 2.74 -16.27
CA HIS A 69 -11.03 2.47 -16.44
C HIS A 69 -10.27 3.80 -16.47
N LEU A 70 -9.93 4.31 -15.28
CA LEU A 70 -8.93 5.37 -15.15
C LEU A 70 -7.62 4.97 -15.85
N SER A 71 -6.89 5.97 -16.33
CA SER A 71 -5.62 5.88 -17.03
C SER A 71 -4.66 4.85 -16.39
N GLY A 72 -4.57 3.65 -16.98
CA GLY A 72 -3.76 2.54 -16.46
C GLY A 72 -4.34 1.13 -16.60
N VAL A 73 -5.50 0.93 -17.23
CA VAL A 73 -5.95 -0.40 -17.64
C VAL A 73 -6.17 -0.40 -19.14
N GLU A 74 -5.24 -1.00 -19.87
CA GLU A 74 -5.33 -1.14 -21.32
C GLU A 74 -6.35 -2.22 -21.67
N LEU A 75 -7.52 -1.82 -22.20
CA LEU A 75 -8.57 -2.75 -22.62
C LEU A 75 -8.06 -3.80 -23.63
N ALA A 76 -7.05 -3.43 -24.43
CA ALA A 76 -6.36 -4.33 -25.36
C ALA A 76 -5.65 -5.52 -24.68
N GLN A 77 -5.39 -5.48 -23.37
CA GLN A 77 -4.84 -6.63 -22.63
C GLN A 77 -5.91 -7.70 -22.35
N TYR A 78 -7.19 -7.31 -22.30
CA TYR A 78 -8.29 -8.21 -21.98
C TYR A 78 -9.14 -8.56 -23.19
N ILE A 79 -9.32 -7.62 -24.12
CA ILE A 79 -10.02 -7.80 -25.39
C ILE A 79 -8.96 -7.84 -26.49
N GLN A 80 -8.57 -9.05 -26.86
CA GLN A 80 -7.56 -9.37 -27.85
C GLN A 80 -8.15 -9.35 -29.26
N HIS A 81 -7.29 -9.46 -30.28
CA HIS A 81 -7.67 -9.42 -31.70
C HIS A 81 -8.64 -10.56 -32.13
N ASP A 82 -8.71 -11.65 -31.35
CA ASP A 82 -9.60 -12.77 -31.61
C ASP A 82 -10.38 -13.21 -30.35
N GLU A 83 -11.47 -13.92 -30.61
CA GLU A 83 -12.42 -14.38 -29.59
C GLU A 83 -11.80 -15.37 -28.62
N ALA A 84 -10.96 -16.29 -29.12
CA ALA A 84 -10.38 -17.36 -28.30
C ALA A 84 -9.35 -16.80 -27.31
N SER A 85 -8.50 -15.89 -27.76
CA SER A 85 -7.55 -15.19 -26.91
C SER A 85 -8.26 -14.32 -25.86
N THR A 86 -9.33 -13.60 -26.27
CA THR A 86 -10.12 -12.77 -25.36
C THR A 86 -10.82 -13.60 -24.29
N PHE A 87 -11.53 -14.66 -24.69
CA PHE A 87 -12.22 -15.54 -23.76
C PHE A 87 -11.23 -16.22 -22.80
N THR A 88 -10.08 -16.66 -23.30
CA THR A 88 -9.01 -17.26 -22.48
C THR A 88 -8.48 -16.26 -21.46
N ALA A 89 -8.14 -15.04 -21.87
CA ALA A 89 -7.61 -14.00 -21.00
C ALA A 89 -8.60 -13.62 -19.89
N LEU A 90 -9.87 -13.38 -20.25
CA LEU A 90 -10.93 -13.02 -19.30
C LEU A 90 -11.28 -14.17 -18.34
N ARG A 91 -11.29 -15.41 -18.82
CA ARG A 91 -11.46 -16.61 -17.97
C ARG A 91 -10.29 -16.74 -16.99
N ALA A 92 -9.07 -16.62 -17.48
CA ALA A 92 -7.87 -16.80 -16.67
C ALA A 92 -7.70 -15.70 -15.60
N ALA A 93 -8.20 -14.50 -15.88
CA ALA A 93 -8.31 -13.41 -14.91
C ALA A 93 -9.49 -13.56 -13.92
N GLY A 94 -10.26 -14.66 -14.00
CA GLY A 94 -11.42 -14.90 -13.14
C GLY A 94 -12.61 -13.95 -13.39
N LEU A 95 -12.66 -13.31 -14.57
CA LEU A 95 -13.72 -12.36 -14.93
C LEU A 95 -14.94 -13.03 -15.55
N ILE A 96 -14.76 -14.22 -16.15
CA ILE A 96 -15.82 -15.06 -16.72
C ILE A 96 -16.09 -16.26 -15.81
N ASN A 97 -17.35 -16.45 -15.43
CA ASN A 97 -17.81 -17.63 -14.70
C ASN A 97 -18.41 -18.65 -15.68
N ILE A 98 -17.68 -19.72 -15.95
CA ILE A 98 -18.12 -20.77 -16.89
C ILE A 98 -19.33 -21.54 -16.35
N LYS A 99 -19.44 -21.71 -15.04
CA LYS A 99 -20.55 -22.48 -14.43
C LYS A 99 -21.85 -21.67 -14.43
N SER A 100 -21.74 -20.36 -14.23
CA SER A 100 -22.86 -19.43 -14.20
C SER A 100 -22.53 -18.19 -15.04
N PRO A 101 -22.63 -18.25 -16.38
CA PRO A 101 -22.22 -17.18 -17.30
C PRO A 101 -22.80 -15.80 -16.96
N GLY A 102 -24.09 -15.74 -16.60
CA GLY A 102 -24.76 -14.51 -16.19
C GLY A 102 -24.31 -13.93 -14.85
N GLN A 103 -23.53 -14.68 -14.06
CA GLN A 103 -22.89 -14.20 -12.81
C GLN A 103 -21.40 -13.91 -12.99
N SER A 104 -20.95 -13.68 -14.23
CA SER A 104 -19.58 -13.28 -14.51
C SER A 104 -19.27 -11.90 -13.89
N LYS A 105 -18.14 -11.79 -13.18
CA LYS A 105 -17.69 -10.55 -12.51
C LYS A 105 -17.57 -9.38 -13.50
N LEU A 106 -17.22 -9.67 -14.75
CA LEU A 106 -17.19 -8.71 -15.84
C LEU A 106 -18.53 -7.98 -16.03
N LEU A 107 -19.65 -8.71 -15.98
CA LEU A 107 -20.98 -8.13 -16.14
C LEU A 107 -21.32 -7.19 -14.97
N THR A 108 -20.92 -7.55 -13.75
CA THR A 108 -21.06 -6.68 -12.58
C THR A 108 -20.27 -5.38 -12.75
N PHE A 109 -19.05 -5.45 -13.29
CA PHE A 109 -18.24 -4.25 -13.54
C PHE A 109 -18.83 -3.35 -14.61
N ILE A 110 -19.29 -3.91 -15.73
CA ILE A 110 -19.95 -3.14 -16.78
C ILE A 110 -21.24 -2.50 -16.25
N ALA A 111 -21.97 -3.16 -15.35
CA ALA A 111 -23.22 -2.62 -14.79
C ALA A 111 -23.01 -1.48 -13.77
N ARG A 112 -21.78 -1.23 -13.28
CA ARG A 112 -21.52 -0.17 -12.30
C ARG A 112 -21.79 1.21 -12.90
N LYS A 113 -22.49 2.05 -12.14
CA LYS A 113 -22.85 3.41 -12.53
C LYS A 113 -22.04 4.41 -11.69
N PRO A 114 -21.34 5.39 -12.30
CA PRO A 114 -20.74 6.48 -11.57
C PRO A 114 -21.83 7.47 -11.12
N ASP A 115 -21.58 8.19 -10.02
CA ASP A 115 -22.56 9.07 -9.37
C ASP A 115 -23.07 10.20 -10.28
N GLU A 116 -22.24 10.64 -11.26
CA GLU A 116 -22.56 11.70 -12.23
C GLU A 116 -22.68 11.17 -13.69
N ALA A 117 -23.34 10.03 -13.92
CA ALA A 117 -23.51 9.51 -15.28
C ALA A 117 -24.55 10.28 -16.11
N SER A 118 -24.22 10.63 -17.36
CA SER A 118 -25.21 11.14 -18.33
C SER A 118 -26.11 10.02 -18.89
N SER A 119 -27.34 10.36 -19.28
CA SER A 119 -28.31 9.40 -19.86
C SER A 119 -27.82 8.72 -21.15
N LEU A 120 -27.00 9.41 -21.93
CA LEU A 120 -26.35 8.86 -23.12
C LEU A 120 -25.36 7.74 -22.75
N ARG A 121 -24.58 7.92 -21.68
CA ARG A 121 -23.61 6.93 -21.18
C ARG A 121 -24.30 5.70 -20.58
N ASP A 122 -25.42 5.89 -19.88
CA ASP A 122 -26.24 4.78 -19.38
C ASP A 122 -26.73 3.87 -20.52
N THR A 123 -27.16 4.47 -21.64
CA THR A 123 -27.61 3.73 -22.82
C THR A 123 -26.46 2.92 -23.46
N VAL A 124 -25.26 3.50 -23.56
CA VAL A 124 -24.07 2.80 -24.06
C VAL A 124 -23.74 1.62 -23.14
N ARG A 125 -23.71 1.83 -21.83
CA ARG A 125 -23.42 0.79 -20.83
C ARG A 125 -24.39 -0.38 -20.88
N SER A 126 -25.69 -0.11 -21.02
CA SER A 126 -26.70 -1.19 -21.18
C SER A 126 -26.47 -2.01 -22.45
N LYS A 127 -26.08 -1.37 -23.56
CA LYS A 127 -25.77 -2.08 -24.82
C LYS A 127 -24.50 -2.92 -24.71
N GLU A 128 -23.46 -2.40 -24.05
CA GLU A 128 -22.22 -3.12 -23.76
C GLU A 128 -22.50 -4.31 -22.85
N HIS A 129 -23.24 -4.11 -21.75
CA HIS A 129 -23.64 -5.20 -20.84
C HIS A 129 -24.38 -6.31 -21.59
N ALA A 130 -25.36 -5.96 -22.42
CA ALA A 130 -26.11 -6.93 -23.21
C ALA A 130 -25.21 -7.68 -24.20
N ALA A 131 -24.28 -6.98 -24.87
CA ALA A 131 -23.33 -7.60 -25.79
C ALA A 131 -22.42 -8.61 -25.07
N PHE A 132 -21.83 -8.23 -23.94
CA PHE A 132 -20.97 -9.11 -23.15
C PHE A 132 -21.75 -10.28 -22.56
N SER A 133 -22.98 -10.07 -22.08
CA SER A 133 -23.81 -11.16 -21.55
C SER A 133 -24.11 -12.21 -22.62
N GLU A 134 -24.58 -11.77 -23.79
CA GLU A 134 -24.89 -12.64 -24.93
C GLU A 134 -23.64 -13.39 -25.41
N TRP A 135 -22.52 -12.68 -25.54
CA TRP A 135 -21.26 -13.26 -25.97
C TRP A 135 -20.73 -14.30 -24.97
N ILE A 136 -20.70 -13.98 -23.67
CA ILE A 136 -20.20 -14.91 -22.64
C ILE A 136 -21.03 -16.20 -22.60
N GLU A 137 -22.36 -16.09 -22.71
CA GLU A 137 -23.24 -17.25 -22.78
C GLU A 137 -22.98 -18.11 -24.03
N ALA A 138 -22.79 -17.49 -25.19
CA ALA A 138 -22.45 -18.19 -26.42
C ALA A 138 -21.07 -18.85 -26.34
N ALA A 139 -20.07 -18.13 -25.84
CA ALA A 139 -18.70 -18.59 -25.73
C ALA A 139 -18.53 -19.77 -24.76
N VAL A 140 -19.27 -19.76 -23.64
CA VAL A 140 -19.30 -20.91 -22.71
C VAL A 140 -19.95 -22.14 -23.32
N ARG A 141 -20.88 -21.98 -24.27
CA ARG A 141 -21.46 -23.12 -25.00
C ARG A 141 -20.56 -23.67 -26.09
N ASN A 142 -19.49 -22.97 -26.45
CA ASN A 142 -18.55 -23.39 -27.50
C ASN A 142 -17.39 -24.23 -26.91
N PRO A 143 -17.35 -25.56 -27.17
CA PRO A 143 -16.33 -26.44 -26.60
C PRO A 143 -14.89 -26.09 -27.02
N SER A 144 -14.72 -25.46 -28.18
CA SER A 144 -13.40 -25.04 -28.67
C SER A 144 -12.80 -23.91 -27.83
N LEU A 145 -13.62 -23.02 -27.27
CA LEU A 145 -13.21 -21.93 -26.37
C LEU A 145 -13.01 -22.40 -24.92
N LEU A 146 -13.71 -23.47 -24.53
CA LEU A 146 -13.55 -24.08 -23.21
C LEU A 146 -12.27 -24.91 -23.10
N SER A 147 -11.77 -25.43 -24.21
CA SER A 147 -10.54 -26.22 -24.23
C SER A 147 -9.37 -25.42 -23.63
N PRO A 148 -8.54 -26.01 -22.76
CA PRO A 148 -7.37 -25.32 -22.25
C PRO A 148 -6.41 -25.08 -23.42
N SER A 149 -6.32 -23.84 -23.88
CA SER A 149 -5.20 -23.39 -24.71
C SER A 149 -3.93 -23.62 -23.91
N ALA A 150 -3.04 -24.47 -24.43
CA ALA A 150 -1.90 -25.00 -23.69
C ALA A 150 -0.81 -23.96 -23.32
N ASN A 151 -0.94 -22.68 -23.69
CA ASN A 151 0.19 -21.75 -23.63
C ASN A 151 -0.08 -20.35 -23.08
N SER A 152 -1.26 -20.06 -22.51
CA SER A 152 -1.44 -18.80 -21.80
C SER A 152 -1.47 -19.09 -20.30
N PRO A 153 -0.34 -18.89 -19.58
CA PRO A 153 -0.42 -18.85 -18.12
C PRO A 153 -1.52 -17.86 -17.73
N PRO A 154 -2.29 -18.12 -16.66
CA PRO A 154 -3.13 -17.07 -16.12
C PRO A 154 -2.27 -15.83 -15.91
N PRO A 155 -2.81 -14.61 -16.12
CA PRO A 155 -2.11 -13.40 -15.73
C PRO A 155 -1.97 -13.42 -14.20
N THR A 156 -0.94 -14.13 -13.75
CA THR A 156 -0.39 -14.15 -12.39
C THR A 156 0.41 -12.88 -12.17
N PHE A 157 0.75 -12.19 -13.26
CA PHE A 157 1.17 -10.81 -13.29
C PHE A 157 -0.09 -9.95 -13.37
N LEU A 158 -0.40 -9.24 -12.29
CA LEU A 158 -1.16 -8.00 -12.44
C LEU A 158 -0.35 -7.15 -13.44
N PRO A 159 -0.96 -6.62 -14.51
CA PRO A 159 -0.27 -5.71 -15.40
C PRO A 159 0.45 -4.64 -14.57
N PRO A 160 1.71 -4.27 -14.89
CA PRO A 160 2.42 -3.22 -14.18
C PRO A 160 1.57 -1.95 -14.03
N GLU A 161 0.69 -1.66 -14.99
CA GLU A 161 -0.24 -0.54 -14.94
C GLU A 161 -1.36 -0.73 -13.90
N VAL A 162 -1.84 -1.96 -13.66
CA VAL A 162 -2.79 -2.30 -12.58
C VAL A 162 -2.11 -2.24 -11.21
N ILE A 163 -0.86 -2.69 -11.11
CA ILE A 163 -0.03 -2.52 -9.91
C ILE A 163 0.17 -1.02 -9.62
N ARG A 164 0.53 -0.24 -10.64
CA ARG A 164 0.68 1.23 -10.58
C ARG A 164 -0.65 1.93 -10.23
N HIS A 165 -1.77 1.47 -10.76
CA HIS A 165 -3.08 2.08 -10.51
C HIS A 165 -3.60 1.76 -9.10
N ALA A 166 -3.56 0.49 -8.68
CA ALA A 166 -3.89 0.11 -7.30
C ALA A 166 -2.97 0.83 -6.29
N ARG A 167 -1.76 1.19 -6.72
CA ARG A 167 -0.83 2.03 -5.96
C ARG A 167 -1.25 3.49 -5.88
N ARG A 168 -1.80 4.14 -6.91
CA ARG A 168 -2.18 5.57 -6.82
C ARG A 168 -3.16 5.85 -5.67
N ASP A 169 -4.19 5.02 -5.52
CA ASP A 169 -5.15 5.16 -4.42
C ASP A 169 -4.49 4.86 -3.06
N ARG A 170 -3.57 3.88 -3.03
CA ARG A 170 -2.76 3.56 -1.85
C ARG A 170 -1.74 4.64 -1.51
N VAL A 171 -1.24 5.39 -2.49
CA VAL A 171 -0.25 6.45 -2.29
C VAL A 171 -0.86 7.62 -1.55
N THR A 172 -2.06 8.05 -1.93
CA THR A 172 -2.76 9.10 -1.18
C THR A 172 -3.07 8.63 0.24
N ARG A 173 -3.49 7.37 0.41
CA ARG A 173 -3.69 6.79 1.74
C ARG A 173 -2.39 6.71 2.55
N ALA A 174 -1.31 6.23 1.96
CA ALA A 174 0.01 6.17 2.60
C ALA A 174 0.51 7.58 2.98
N PHE A 175 0.27 8.59 2.14
CA PHE A 175 0.55 9.99 2.47
C PHE A 175 -0.28 10.45 3.67
N ILE A 176 -1.56 10.06 3.72
CA ILE A 176 -2.43 10.36 4.85
C ILE A 176 -1.87 9.75 6.14
N ASP A 177 -1.57 8.45 6.11
CA ASP A 177 -1.14 7.66 7.26
C ASP A 177 0.26 8.02 7.77
N SER A 178 1.10 8.61 6.91
CA SER A 178 2.48 8.99 7.24
C SER A 178 2.64 10.48 7.54
N ILE A 179 2.46 11.33 6.54
CA ILE A 179 2.80 12.75 6.59
C ILE A 179 1.60 13.57 7.05
N TRP A 180 0.41 13.32 6.48
CA TRP A 180 -0.77 14.13 6.77
C TRP A 180 -1.19 14.06 8.25
N ASN A 181 -1.19 12.87 8.84
CA ASN A 181 -1.52 12.66 10.25
C ASN A 181 -0.56 13.37 11.22
N GLU A 182 0.63 13.75 10.76
CA GLU A 182 1.63 14.48 11.53
C GLU A 182 1.69 15.98 11.15
N THR A 183 0.81 16.45 10.25
CA THR A 183 0.80 17.84 9.77
C THR A 183 0.61 18.86 10.88
N GLY A 184 0.02 18.49 12.03
CA GLY A 184 -0.08 19.38 13.20
C GLY A 184 1.27 19.98 13.64
N ARG A 185 2.38 19.26 13.41
CA ARG A 185 3.75 19.75 13.68
C ARG A 185 4.22 20.84 12.72
N CYS A 186 3.67 20.84 11.51
CA CYS A 186 4.06 21.68 10.37
C CYS A 186 3.07 22.84 10.14
N ALA A 187 1.79 22.61 10.40
CA ALA A 187 0.68 23.47 10.02
C ALA A 187 0.78 24.88 10.59
N ASN A 188 1.36 25.03 11.78
CA ASN A 188 1.62 26.33 12.38
C ASN A 188 2.41 27.31 11.49
N CYS A 189 3.28 26.81 10.60
CA CYS A 189 4.09 27.62 9.68
C CYS A 189 3.83 27.31 8.20
N HIS A 190 3.17 26.19 7.88
CA HIS A 190 2.98 25.75 6.49
C HIS A 190 1.52 25.74 6.03
N ASN A 191 0.57 26.00 6.94
CA ASN A 191 -0.82 26.26 6.57
C ASN A 191 -0.98 27.74 6.24
N PRO A 192 -1.54 28.10 5.06
CA PRO A 192 -1.60 29.51 4.62
C PRO A 192 -2.33 30.44 5.59
N GLU A 193 -3.36 29.96 6.28
CA GLU A 193 -4.12 30.77 7.25
C GLU A 193 -3.37 30.94 8.58
N LEU A 194 -2.89 29.84 9.15
CA LEU A 194 -2.15 29.87 10.42
C LEU A 194 -0.82 30.61 10.27
N ASN A 195 -0.16 30.40 9.14
CA ASN A 195 1.12 31.02 8.83
C ASN A 195 0.97 32.55 8.72
N ARG A 196 -0.05 33.04 7.99
CA ARG A 196 -0.38 34.47 7.94
C ARG A 196 -0.53 35.07 9.34
N ASN A 197 -1.18 34.37 10.25
CA ASN A 197 -1.35 34.87 11.62
C ASN A 197 -0.06 34.85 12.46
N LYS A 198 0.91 33.99 12.14
CA LYS A 198 2.16 33.85 12.92
C LYS A 198 3.34 34.66 12.41
N ILE A 199 3.50 34.83 11.09
CA ILE A 199 4.73 35.41 10.52
C ILE A 199 4.53 36.72 9.74
N ASN A 200 3.30 37.16 9.47
CA ASN A 200 3.01 38.37 8.68
C ASN A 200 3.64 39.67 9.21
N ALA A 201 4.02 39.74 10.50
CA ALA A 201 4.62 40.95 11.04
C ALA A 201 6.02 41.25 10.46
N LYS A 202 6.67 40.27 9.81
CA LYS A 202 8.07 40.39 9.33
C LYS A 202 8.30 39.93 7.89
N HIS A 203 7.27 39.44 7.20
CA HIS A 203 7.39 38.82 5.88
C HIS A 203 6.30 39.30 4.92
N THR A 204 6.62 39.38 3.62
CA THR A 204 5.64 39.74 2.60
C THR A 204 4.65 38.60 2.36
N ARG A 205 3.48 38.91 1.78
CA ARG A 205 2.48 37.88 1.46
C ARG A 205 3.06 36.79 0.56
N GLU A 206 3.89 37.18 -0.40
CA GLU A 206 4.56 36.29 -1.34
C GLU A 206 5.53 35.35 -0.62
N GLU A 207 6.30 35.85 0.37
CA GLU A 207 7.18 35.02 1.19
C GLU A 207 6.40 34.02 2.05
N VAL A 208 5.27 34.46 2.63
CA VAL A 208 4.38 33.60 3.42
C VAL A 208 3.74 32.52 2.55
N ASP A 209 3.24 32.88 1.36
CA ASP A 209 2.62 31.95 0.43
C ASP A 209 3.64 30.95 -0.16
N ALA A 210 4.90 31.37 -0.34
CA ALA A 210 5.99 30.51 -0.83
C ALA A 210 6.35 29.36 0.13
N ILE A 211 6.25 29.58 1.44
CA ILE A 211 6.53 28.51 2.42
C ILE A 211 5.27 27.69 2.78
N SER A 212 4.09 28.13 2.37
CA SER A 212 2.82 27.48 2.74
C SER A 212 2.44 26.39 1.74
N TRP A 213 2.89 25.15 1.95
CA TRP A 213 2.61 24.03 1.04
C TRP A 213 1.36 23.22 1.41
N ILE A 214 0.76 23.43 2.58
CA ILE A 214 -0.46 22.70 2.98
C ILE A 214 -1.68 23.27 2.26
N VAL A 215 -2.41 22.40 1.56
CA VAL A 215 -3.74 22.71 1.01
C VAL A 215 -4.80 22.25 2.03
N PRO A 216 -5.52 23.16 2.70
CA PRO A 216 -6.44 22.79 3.78
C PRO A 216 -7.49 21.76 3.33
N ARG A 217 -7.68 20.71 4.15
CA ARG A 217 -8.65 19.63 3.92
C ARG A 217 -8.48 18.86 2.61
N ASN A 218 -7.32 18.97 1.94
CA ASN A 218 -7.05 18.28 0.69
C ASN A 218 -5.65 17.64 0.73
N PRO A 219 -5.53 16.39 1.24
CA PRO A 219 -4.25 15.69 1.30
C PRO A 219 -3.65 15.43 -0.09
N ALA A 220 -4.49 15.12 -1.09
CA ALA A 220 -4.03 14.88 -2.47
C ALA A 220 -3.39 16.14 -3.07
N ALA A 221 -4.07 17.29 -3.00
CA ALA A 221 -3.53 18.56 -3.49
C ALA A 221 -2.30 19.02 -2.67
N THR A 222 -2.22 18.67 -1.39
CA THR A 222 -1.02 18.93 -0.58
C THR A 222 0.17 18.10 -1.07
N LEU A 223 -0.03 16.82 -1.36
CA LEU A 223 1.00 15.96 -1.93
C LEU A 223 1.48 16.48 -3.29
N GLU A 224 0.55 16.85 -4.18
CA GLU A 224 0.90 17.45 -5.47
C GLU A 224 1.73 18.72 -5.30
N ARG A 225 1.31 19.64 -4.43
CA ARG A 225 2.04 20.87 -4.15
C ARG A 225 3.44 20.62 -3.57
N LEU A 226 3.61 19.60 -2.74
CA LEU A 226 4.91 19.21 -2.20
C LEU A 226 5.88 18.73 -3.31
N VAL A 227 5.36 18.07 -4.34
CA VAL A 227 6.16 17.69 -5.52
C VAL A 227 6.46 18.90 -6.40
N GLU A 228 5.45 19.70 -6.72
CA GLU A 228 5.59 20.89 -7.59
C GLU A 228 6.60 21.91 -7.04
N THR A 229 6.65 22.05 -5.71
CA THR A 229 7.58 22.98 -5.05
C THR A 229 8.98 22.39 -4.84
N GLY A 230 9.23 21.14 -5.24
CA GLY A 230 10.49 20.43 -5.00
C GLY A 230 10.74 20.10 -3.52
N ALA A 231 9.70 20.14 -2.68
CA ALA A 231 9.83 19.72 -1.28
C ALA A 231 10.02 18.19 -1.16
N ILE A 232 9.47 17.45 -2.12
CA ILE A 232 9.72 16.03 -2.38
C ILE A 232 10.63 15.92 -3.60
N ASP A 233 11.80 15.33 -3.40
CA ASP A 233 12.75 14.98 -4.44
C ASP A 233 12.48 13.55 -4.92
N LEU A 234 12.17 13.35 -6.20
CA LEU A 234 11.86 12.02 -6.76
C LEU A 234 13.11 11.23 -7.16
N GLU A 235 14.27 11.88 -7.26
CA GLU A 235 15.56 11.24 -7.55
C GLU A 235 16.26 10.82 -6.25
N HIS A 236 16.21 11.70 -5.24
CA HIS A 236 16.84 11.49 -3.94
C HIS A 236 15.81 11.62 -2.80
N PRO A 237 14.88 10.66 -2.66
CA PRO A 237 13.72 10.81 -1.78
C PRO A 237 14.06 11.08 -0.32
N VAL A 238 15.13 10.50 0.22
CA VAL A 238 15.58 10.74 1.60
C VAL A 238 16.30 12.09 1.79
N GLU A 239 16.68 12.76 0.70
CA GLU A 239 17.26 14.10 0.72
C GLU A 239 16.20 15.20 0.58
N SER A 240 14.95 14.82 0.27
CA SER A 240 13.78 15.70 0.21
C SER A 240 13.78 16.71 1.36
N SER A 241 13.62 17.99 1.03
CA SER A 241 13.62 19.04 2.05
C SER A 241 12.48 18.90 3.06
N LEU A 242 11.38 18.23 2.68
CA LEU A 242 10.29 17.84 3.57
C LEU A 242 10.77 16.97 4.75
N LEU A 243 11.74 16.09 4.51
CA LEU A 243 12.34 15.23 5.54
C LEU A 243 13.51 15.94 6.24
N THR A 244 14.48 16.43 5.47
CA THR A 244 15.76 16.90 6.03
C THR A 244 15.62 18.15 6.89
N LYS A 245 14.78 19.11 6.50
CA LYS A 245 14.51 20.32 7.30
C LYS A 245 13.76 19.98 8.58
N ALA A 246 12.73 19.14 8.48
CA ALA A 246 11.91 18.73 9.63
C ALA A 246 12.70 17.87 10.62
N ALA A 247 13.68 17.08 10.15
CA ALA A 247 14.60 16.31 10.98
C ALA A 247 15.75 17.14 11.58
N GLY A 248 15.92 18.40 11.14
CA GLY A 248 17.06 19.24 11.54
C GLY A 248 18.40 18.81 10.94
N LEU A 249 18.39 18.08 9.82
CA LEU A 249 19.58 17.73 9.04
C LEU A 249 20.05 18.91 8.16
N THR A 250 19.13 19.81 7.84
CA THR A 250 19.40 21.08 7.15
C THR A 250 18.75 22.24 7.90
N GLU A 251 19.15 23.47 7.59
CA GLU A 251 18.61 24.66 8.26
C GLU A 251 17.09 24.78 8.04
N HIS A 252 16.38 24.90 9.16
CA HIS A 252 14.94 25.12 9.18
C HIS A 252 14.63 26.23 10.19
N GLY A 253 14.12 27.37 9.72
CA GLY A 253 13.79 28.51 10.59
C GLY A 253 12.76 28.18 11.69
N GLY A 254 11.98 27.10 11.54
CA GLY A 254 11.04 26.60 12.56
C GLY A 254 11.66 25.62 13.56
N GLY A 255 12.94 25.29 13.45
CA GLY A 255 13.62 24.25 14.21
C GLY A 255 13.16 22.82 13.85
N PRO A 256 13.89 21.79 14.33
CA PRO A 256 13.52 20.39 14.10
C PRO A 256 12.16 20.06 14.72
N LYS A 257 11.36 19.28 13.99
CA LYS A 257 10.03 18.76 14.41
C LYS A 257 10.10 17.33 14.94
N PHE A 258 11.11 16.60 14.47
CA PHE A 258 11.50 15.27 14.88
C PHE A 258 13.01 15.14 14.65
N PHE A 259 13.60 13.96 14.90
CA PHE A 259 15.04 13.73 14.76
C PHE A 259 15.31 12.45 13.96
N PRO A 260 16.50 12.31 13.34
CA PRO A 260 16.88 11.10 12.63
C PRO A 260 16.79 9.87 13.52
N GLY A 261 16.09 8.85 13.03
CA GLY A 261 15.83 7.62 13.77
C GLY A 261 14.54 7.60 14.60
N SER A 262 13.75 8.68 14.60
CA SER A 262 12.40 8.62 15.18
C SER A 262 11.41 7.85 14.30
N ASP A 263 10.30 7.39 14.90
CA ASP A 263 9.21 6.77 14.12
C ASP A 263 8.68 7.72 13.04
N THR A 264 8.49 9.00 13.36
CA THR A 264 8.08 10.01 12.37
C THR A 264 9.10 10.15 11.25
N TYR A 265 10.40 10.16 11.57
CA TYR A 265 11.46 10.23 10.56
C TYR A 265 11.43 9.01 9.62
N ARG A 266 11.35 7.79 10.17
CA ARG A 266 11.23 6.55 9.39
C ARG A 266 10.00 6.53 8.51
N LYS A 267 8.83 6.91 9.04
CA LYS A 267 7.58 7.00 8.29
C LYS A 267 7.69 7.92 7.08
N PHE A 268 8.25 9.11 7.28
CA PHE A 268 8.46 10.06 6.19
C PHE A 268 9.45 9.50 5.17
N ALA A 269 10.60 8.96 5.61
CA ALA A 269 11.59 8.37 4.72
C ALA A 269 11.03 7.20 3.89
N HIS A 270 10.27 6.31 4.52
CA HIS A 270 9.60 5.18 3.84
C HIS A 270 8.59 5.68 2.82
N PHE A 271 7.70 6.60 3.20
CA PHE A 271 6.73 7.16 2.27
C PHE A 271 7.41 7.82 1.08
N LEU A 272 8.43 8.66 1.30
CA LEU A 272 9.12 9.37 0.24
C LEU A 272 9.79 8.41 -0.74
N THR A 273 10.43 7.36 -0.22
CA THR A 273 11.09 6.32 -1.03
C THR A 273 10.07 5.54 -1.87
N ASP A 274 8.99 5.09 -1.23
CA ASP A 274 7.91 4.34 -1.89
C ASP A 274 7.15 5.19 -2.93
N TYR A 275 6.93 6.47 -2.62
CA TYR A 275 6.30 7.42 -3.52
C TYR A 275 7.17 7.69 -4.76
N ALA A 276 8.46 7.94 -4.56
CA ALA A 276 9.41 8.13 -5.66
C ALA A 276 9.48 6.89 -6.56
N ALA A 277 9.65 5.70 -5.98
CA ALA A 277 9.66 4.44 -6.71
C ALA A 277 8.35 4.21 -7.51
N THR A 278 7.20 4.53 -6.90
CA THR A 278 5.91 4.46 -7.59
C THR A 278 5.81 5.44 -8.78
N ARG A 279 6.31 6.67 -8.62
CA ARG A 279 6.29 7.70 -9.67
C ARG A 279 7.25 7.38 -10.81
N ASN A 280 8.41 6.80 -10.50
CA ASN A 280 9.44 6.44 -11.47
C ASN A 280 9.14 5.11 -12.18
N GLY A 281 8.19 4.33 -11.67
CA GLY A 281 7.81 3.05 -12.24
C GLY A 281 8.78 1.91 -11.90
N ASP A 282 9.48 2.05 -10.76
CA ASP A 282 10.50 1.10 -10.32
C ASP A 282 9.90 -0.24 -9.87
N TYR A 283 8.61 -0.26 -9.54
CA TYR A 283 7.87 -1.48 -9.22
C TYR A 283 7.38 -2.18 -10.49
N SER A 284 8.03 -3.29 -10.83
CA SER A 284 7.71 -4.10 -12.01
C SER A 284 6.82 -5.30 -11.68
N ARG A 285 6.85 -5.75 -10.42
CA ARG A 285 6.17 -6.95 -9.92
C ARG A 285 5.56 -6.69 -8.53
N VAL A 286 4.63 -7.57 -8.13
CA VAL A 286 3.99 -7.50 -6.80
C VAL A 286 5.02 -7.69 -5.70
N GLU A 287 6.01 -8.55 -5.93
CA GLU A 287 7.12 -8.80 -4.99
C GLU A 287 8.05 -7.59 -4.80
N ASP A 288 8.04 -6.64 -5.73
CA ASP A 288 8.84 -5.41 -5.63
C ASP A 288 8.16 -4.39 -4.68
N LEU A 289 6.88 -4.57 -4.37
CA LEU A 289 6.14 -3.67 -3.51
C LEU A 289 6.68 -3.77 -2.07
N PRO A 290 6.88 -2.64 -1.37
CA PRO A 290 7.24 -2.68 0.04
C PRO A 290 6.15 -3.38 0.85
N ASP A 291 6.60 -4.07 1.90
CA ASP A 291 5.73 -4.73 2.86
C ASP A 291 4.74 -3.74 3.48
N VAL A 292 3.53 -4.22 3.73
CA VAL A 292 2.54 -3.45 4.50
C VAL A 292 3.04 -3.39 5.94
N PRO A 293 3.17 -2.19 6.54
CA PRO A 293 3.54 -2.08 7.95
C PRO A 293 2.54 -2.86 8.82
N GLU A 294 3.04 -3.71 9.72
CA GLU A 294 2.19 -4.45 10.67
C GLU A 294 1.44 -3.51 11.61
N GLU A 295 2.05 -2.34 11.89
CA GLU A 295 1.53 -1.32 12.78
C GLU A 295 1.47 0.04 12.09
N THR A 296 0.37 0.76 12.27
CA THR A 296 0.29 2.20 12.02
C THR A 296 0.12 2.94 13.34
N PHE A 297 0.37 4.25 13.31
CA PHE A 297 0.30 5.05 14.52
C PHE A 297 -0.46 6.35 14.33
N GLU A 298 -1.37 6.62 15.26
CA GLU A 298 -2.22 7.81 15.30
C GLU A 298 -1.77 8.71 16.45
N LEU A 299 -1.43 9.97 16.15
CA LEU A 299 -1.00 10.91 17.17
C LEU A 299 -2.18 11.30 18.08
N THR A 300 -1.99 11.16 19.39
CA THR A 300 -2.96 11.64 20.39
C THR A 300 -2.57 13.01 20.92
N GLN A 301 -3.53 13.69 21.56
CA GLN A 301 -3.23 14.88 22.36
C GLN A 301 -2.70 14.56 23.77
N GLN A 302 -2.57 13.29 24.16
CA GLN A 302 -2.08 12.90 25.48
C GLN A 302 -0.56 12.94 25.52
N GLN A 303 -0.01 13.53 26.57
CA GLN A 303 1.43 13.72 26.73
C GLN A 303 1.96 12.94 27.94
N LEU A 304 3.08 12.23 27.76
CA LEU A 304 3.82 11.60 28.86
C LEU A 304 5.15 12.33 29.07
N ARG A 305 5.47 12.61 30.33
CA ARG A 305 6.78 13.10 30.78
C ARG A 305 7.40 12.13 31.77
N LEU A 306 8.61 11.66 31.47
CA LEU A 306 9.48 10.98 32.42
C LEU A 306 10.45 11.99 33.04
N ARG A 307 10.50 12.06 34.37
CA ARG A 307 11.50 12.86 35.11
C ARG A 307 12.60 11.97 35.68
N ASP A 308 13.68 12.59 36.13
CA ASP A 308 14.79 11.90 36.80
C ASP A 308 15.39 10.80 35.91
N VAL A 309 15.42 11.05 34.59
CA VAL A 309 16.05 10.15 33.62
C VAL A 309 17.54 10.08 33.93
N PRO A 310 18.15 8.89 34.07
CA PRO A 310 19.57 8.75 34.38
C PRO A 310 20.45 9.57 33.44
N PRO A 311 21.42 10.35 33.95
CA PRO A 311 22.27 11.23 33.12
C PRO A 311 23.01 10.50 31.99
N GLU A 312 23.35 9.22 32.17
CA GLU A 312 23.96 8.38 31.15
C GLU A 312 23.09 8.20 29.90
N PHE A 313 21.76 8.41 30.00
CA PHE A 313 20.84 8.39 28.86
C PHE A 313 20.62 9.79 28.25
N GLY A 314 21.31 10.82 28.74
CA GLY A 314 21.21 12.19 28.23
C GLY A 314 21.47 12.27 26.71
N GLY A 315 20.49 12.78 25.96
CA GLY A 315 20.57 12.90 24.50
C GLY A 315 20.24 11.62 23.71
N MET A 316 20.14 10.47 24.37
CA MET A 316 19.76 9.21 23.73
C MET A 316 18.28 9.20 23.34
N ALA A 317 17.92 8.36 22.37
CA ALA A 317 16.54 8.11 22.00
C ALA A 317 15.91 7.08 22.94
N ILE A 318 14.69 7.36 23.39
CA ILE A 318 13.90 6.47 24.25
C ILE A 318 12.54 6.22 23.60
N GLN A 319 12.18 4.95 23.52
CA GLN A 319 10.84 4.45 23.20
C GLN A 319 10.11 4.10 24.49
N VAL A 320 8.83 4.43 24.54
CA VAL A 320 7.94 4.04 25.63
C VAL A 320 6.75 3.31 25.05
N ASP A 321 6.64 2.01 25.31
CA ASP A 321 5.55 1.16 24.80
C ASP A 321 4.53 0.87 25.90
N PHE A 322 3.25 0.87 25.53
CA PHE A 322 2.12 0.68 26.43
C PHE A 322 1.39 -0.61 26.12
N PHE A 323 1.11 -1.40 27.15
CA PHE A 323 0.39 -2.67 27.06
C PHE A 323 -0.83 -2.58 27.98
N ALA A 324 -2.03 -2.68 27.41
CA ALA A 324 -3.28 -2.55 28.17
C ALA A 324 -3.50 -3.77 29.08
N TRP A 325 -4.03 -3.54 30.27
CA TRP A 325 -4.54 -4.61 31.13
C TRP A 325 -5.86 -5.13 30.56
N ASP A 326 -6.02 -6.45 30.48
CA ASP A 326 -7.29 -7.07 30.15
C ASP A 326 -7.92 -7.70 31.41
N ASP A 327 -8.98 -7.07 31.91
CA ASP A 327 -9.71 -7.54 33.09
C ASP A 327 -10.36 -8.91 32.89
N LYS A 328 -10.61 -9.35 31.65
CA LYS A 328 -11.20 -10.67 31.37
C LYS A 328 -10.18 -11.78 31.52
N THR A 329 -8.96 -11.54 31.05
CA THR A 329 -7.89 -12.55 31.09
C THR A 329 -7.01 -12.42 32.33
N GLY A 330 -7.02 -11.26 33.00
CA GLY A 330 -6.16 -10.99 34.14
C GLY A 330 -4.68 -10.88 33.73
N HIS A 331 -4.41 -10.53 32.47
CA HIS A 331 -3.08 -10.43 31.90
C HIS A 331 -2.90 -9.10 31.16
N TRP A 332 -1.65 -8.68 31.01
CA TRP A 332 -1.29 -7.59 30.09
C TRP A 332 -1.44 -8.08 28.64
N ALA A 333 -1.90 -7.20 27.76
CA ALA A 333 -1.92 -7.46 26.33
C ALA A 333 -0.52 -7.85 25.83
N GLU A 334 -0.45 -8.83 24.94
CA GLU A 334 0.82 -9.28 24.35
C GLU A 334 1.42 -8.24 23.39
N LYS A 335 0.54 -7.52 22.67
CA LYS A 335 0.91 -6.45 21.74
C LYS A 335 0.76 -5.09 22.40
N ARG A 336 1.62 -4.15 22.02
CA ARG A 336 1.50 -2.76 22.45
C ARG A 336 0.25 -2.13 21.83
N CYS A 337 -0.43 -1.29 22.60
CA CYS A 337 -1.60 -0.53 22.14
C CYS A 337 -1.30 0.96 21.92
N ALA A 338 -0.16 1.42 22.43
CA ALA A 338 0.35 2.76 22.19
C ALA A 338 1.87 2.79 22.33
N THR A 339 2.50 3.82 21.76
CA THR A 339 3.92 4.08 21.89
C THR A 339 4.21 5.57 21.94
N ALA A 340 5.43 5.93 22.29
CA ALA A 340 5.96 7.27 22.16
C ALA A 340 7.48 7.23 22.04
N PHE A 341 8.05 8.05 21.15
CA PHE A 341 9.47 8.03 20.85
C PHE A 341 10.05 9.45 20.83
N SER A 342 11.04 9.71 21.69
CA SER A 342 11.69 11.03 21.78
C SER A 342 13.11 10.94 22.33
N ARG A 343 13.86 12.05 22.28
CA ARG A 343 15.20 12.16 22.90
C ARG A 343 15.11 12.67 24.33
N VAL A 344 16.05 12.22 25.16
CA VAL A 344 16.23 12.77 26.51
C VAL A 344 16.82 14.16 26.43
N ASN A 345 16.19 15.14 27.08
CA ASN A 345 16.80 16.43 27.32
C ASN A 345 17.89 16.29 28.39
N ALA A 346 19.15 16.21 27.95
CA ALA A 346 20.31 16.00 28.81
C ALA A 346 20.48 17.08 29.91
N LYS A 347 20.04 18.33 29.67
CA LYS A 347 20.14 19.40 30.68
C LYS A 347 19.09 19.27 31.77
N GLY A 348 17.94 18.71 31.44
CA GLY A 348 16.79 18.60 32.34
C GLY A 348 16.63 17.22 32.96
N ASN A 349 17.32 16.19 32.48
CA ASN A 349 17.07 14.78 32.82
C ASN A 349 15.58 14.43 32.66
N VAL A 350 14.98 14.93 31.57
CA VAL A 350 13.56 14.76 31.26
C VAL A 350 13.42 14.20 29.85
N TRP A 351 12.51 13.26 29.70
CA TRP A 351 11.99 12.82 28.42
C TRP A 351 10.50 13.20 28.36
N GLN A 352 10.04 13.67 27.21
CA GLN A 352 8.62 13.96 27.00
C GLN A 352 8.23 13.78 25.54
N ASN A 353 7.04 13.23 25.30
CA ASN A 353 6.44 13.16 23.98
C ASN A 353 4.91 12.99 24.05
N PRO A 354 4.16 13.38 23.01
CA PRO A 354 2.83 12.85 22.78
C PRO A 354 2.83 11.32 22.66
N ILE A 355 1.74 10.70 23.09
CA ILE A 355 1.45 9.29 22.86
C ILE A 355 0.88 9.12 21.46
N GLN A 356 1.25 8.04 20.80
CA GLN A 356 0.68 7.58 19.55
C GLN A 356 -0.05 6.25 19.79
N LEU A 357 -1.32 6.14 19.39
CA LEU A 357 -2.02 4.86 19.40
C LEU A 357 -1.43 3.95 18.34
N VAL A 358 -1.31 2.67 18.66
CA VAL A 358 -0.86 1.64 17.72
C VAL A 358 -2.09 0.93 17.19
N ARG A 359 -2.21 0.82 15.86
CA ARG A 359 -3.24 0.04 15.18
C ARG A 359 -2.60 -1.06 14.38
N SER A 360 -3.18 -2.27 14.47
CA SER A 360 -2.82 -3.35 13.56
C SER A 360 -3.29 -3.02 12.15
N SER A 361 -2.53 -3.44 11.14
CA SER A 361 -2.99 -3.40 9.74
C SER A 361 -4.35 -4.08 9.54
N ASP A 362 -4.64 -5.14 10.30
CA ASP A 362 -5.92 -5.86 10.25
C ASP A 362 -7.10 -5.01 10.77
N ASP A 363 -6.83 -4.11 11.72
CA ASP A 363 -7.85 -3.23 12.29
C ASP A 363 -8.23 -2.12 11.29
N LEU A 364 -7.26 -1.64 10.50
CA LEU A 364 -7.46 -0.58 9.49
C LEU A 364 -8.29 -1.04 8.31
N VAL A 365 -8.16 -2.30 7.89
CA VAL A 365 -9.00 -2.88 6.82
C VAL A 365 -10.48 -2.85 7.22
N ARG A 366 -10.77 -2.89 8.53
CA ARG A 366 -12.15 -2.86 9.05
C ARG A 366 -12.71 -1.44 9.23
N SER A 367 -11.86 -0.42 9.45
CA SER A 367 -12.30 0.97 9.69
C SER A 367 -12.26 1.88 8.46
N SER A 368 -11.33 1.63 7.52
CA SER A 368 -10.96 2.60 6.47
C SER A 368 -12.01 2.88 5.40
N ASP A 369 -12.97 1.98 5.17
CA ASP A 369 -14.00 2.20 4.14
C ASP A 369 -15.19 3.05 4.62
N ASN A 370 -15.30 3.34 5.92
CA ASN A 370 -16.49 3.99 6.48
C ASN A 370 -16.22 5.23 7.34
N GLU A 371 -15.07 5.36 7.99
CA GLU A 371 -14.83 6.51 8.89
C GLU A 371 -14.23 7.73 8.20
N VAL A 372 -13.24 7.53 7.31
CA VAL A 372 -12.60 8.66 6.58
C VAL A 372 -13.59 9.33 5.62
N GLN A 373 -14.42 8.54 4.95
CA GLN A 373 -15.49 9.03 4.07
C GLN A 373 -16.53 9.84 4.88
N ARG A 374 -17.06 9.28 5.98
CA ARG A 374 -18.06 9.96 6.82
C ARG A 374 -17.53 11.23 7.46
N ALA A 375 -16.28 11.24 7.92
CA ALA A 375 -15.67 12.43 8.51
C ALA A 375 -15.50 13.57 7.49
N SER A 376 -15.28 13.24 6.22
CA SER A 376 -15.22 14.25 5.14
C SER A 376 -16.60 14.79 4.75
N GLU A 377 -17.66 14.00 4.91
CA GLU A 377 -19.03 14.32 4.46
C GLU A 377 -19.90 14.94 5.56
N SER A 378 -19.74 14.59 6.84
CA SER A 378 -20.64 15.04 7.91
C SER A 378 -20.25 16.38 8.53
N GLY A 379 -19.01 16.83 8.35
CA GLY A 379 -18.49 18.03 9.05
C GLY A 379 -18.43 17.89 10.58
N ASP A 380 -18.72 16.70 11.12
CA ASP A 380 -18.57 16.42 12.54
C ASP A 380 -17.10 16.42 12.93
N GLN A 381 -16.81 17.02 14.08
CA GLN A 381 -15.50 16.89 14.72
C GLN A 381 -15.25 15.40 14.96
N ILE A 382 -14.31 14.83 14.19
CA ILE A 382 -13.74 13.52 14.47
C ILE A 382 -13.31 13.55 15.93
N SER A 383 -13.90 12.70 16.77
CA SER A 383 -13.45 12.54 18.15
C SER A 383 -11.98 12.17 18.10
N GLU A 384 -11.12 13.04 18.63
CA GLU A 384 -9.69 12.85 18.52
C GLU A 384 -9.28 11.49 19.11
N PRO A 385 -8.34 10.78 18.46
CA PRO A 385 -7.87 9.50 18.96
C PRO A 385 -7.21 9.72 20.33
N LEU A 386 -7.76 9.07 21.36
CA LEU A 386 -7.23 9.08 22.71
C LEU A 386 -7.02 7.65 23.20
N LEU A 387 -5.92 7.44 23.92
CA LEU A 387 -5.68 6.27 24.74
C LEU A 387 -6.78 6.22 25.81
N GLN A 388 -7.52 5.12 25.83
CA GLN A 388 -8.68 4.97 26.69
C GLN A 388 -8.29 4.99 28.18
N GLU A 389 -9.24 5.31 29.04
CA GLU A 389 -9.02 5.14 30.48
C GLU A 389 -8.80 3.66 30.80
N GLY A 390 -7.78 3.34 31.60
CA GLY A 390 -7.44 1.95 31.91
C GLY A 390 -6.19 1.82 32.76
N ARG A 391 -5.71 0.58 32.89
CA ARG A 391 -4.40 0.23 33.45
C ARG A 391 -3.46 -0.16 32.31
N TYR A 392 -2.22 0.31 32.39
CA TYR A 392 -1.22 0.09 31.38
C TYR A 392 0.11 -0.29 32.01
N LEU A 393 0.73 -1.37 31.52
CA LEU A 393 2.13 -1.65 31.73
C LEU A 393 2.91 -0.83 30.70
N VAL A 394 3.88 -0.06 31.19
CA VAL A 394 4.70 0.83 30.39
C VAL A 394 6.12 0.31 30.40
N ARG A 395 6.66 -0.02 29.23
CA ARG A 395 8.05 -0.46 29.07
C ARG A 395 8.89 0.67 28.47
N VAL A 396 10.07 0.87 29.03
CA VAL A 396 11.00 1.91 28.60
C VAL A 396 12.20 1.25 27.93
N LEU A 397 12.43 1.60 26.66
CA LEU A 397 13.53 1.08 25.84
C LEU A 397 14.47 2.23 25.46
N VAL A 398 15.79 1.99 25.51
CA VAL A 398 16.80 3.01 25.24
C VAL A 398 17.71 2.57 24.10
N ASP A 399 17.90 3.44 23.11
CA ASP A 399 18.88 3.22 22.05
C ASP A 399 20.31 3.51 22.55
N GLN A 400 20.84 2.62 23.38
CA GLN A 400 22.16 2.77 23.99
C GLN A 400 23.31 2.76 22.98
N LYS A 401 23.07 2.21 21.79
CA LYS A 401 24.07 2.06 20.72
C LYS A 401 23.93 3.12 19.62
N GLY A 402 22.90 3.97 19.69
CA GLY A 402 22.61 4.98 18.67
C GLY A 402 22.23 4.37 17.31
N LEU A 403 21.75 3.13 17.28
CA LEU A 403 21.48 2.40 16.04
C LEU A 403 20.30 2.99 15.28
N THR A 404 19.30 3.56 15.97
CA THR A 404 18.13 4.16 15.32
C THR A 404 18.51 5.34 14.42
N ALA A 405 19.58 6.06 14.73
CA ALA A 405 20.05 7.18 13.93
C ALA A 405 20.87 6.77 12.70
N VAL A 406 21.42 5.55 12.69
CA VAL A 406 22.31 5.04 11.65
C VAL A 406 21.58 4.10 10.69
N ASP A 407 20.66 3.29 11.21
CA ASP A 407 19.87 2.33 10.46
C ASP A 407 18.39 2.70 10.52
N LEU A 408 17.87 3.13 9.37
CA LEU A 408 16.47 3.49 9.16
C LEU A 408 15.50 2.34 9.47
N MET A 409 15.95 1.09 9.43
CA MET A 409 15.11 -0.08 9.71
C MET A 409 15.24 -0.54 11.17
N HIS A 410 16.18 0.01 11.93
CA HIS A 410 16.39 -0.43 13.30
C HIS A 410 15.21 -0.02 14.19
N GLN A 411 14.63 -1.03 14.85
CA GLN A 411 13.59 -0.88 15.85
C GLN A 411 14.11 -1.33 17.20
N LEU A 412 13.77 -0.60 18.26
CA LEU A 412 14.06 -1.03 19.62
C LEU A 412 13.16 -2.20 19.99
N THR A 413 13.74 -3.18 20.68
CA THR A 413 13.09 -4.43 21.06
C THR A 413 13.17 -4.65 22.57
N SER A 414 12.58 -5.73 23.09
CA SER A 414 12.69 -6.08 24.51
C SER A 414 14.14 -6.23 25.01
N LYS A 415 15.12 -6.42 24.13
CA LYS A 415 16.56 -6.44 24.49
C LYS A 415 17.10 -5.08 24.88
N ASP A 416 16.43 -4.00 24.46
CA ASP A 416 16.80 -2.62 24.72
C ASP A 416 16.01 -2.04 25.91
N GLN A 417 15.17 -2.86 26.56
CA GLN A 417 14.39 -2.49 27.73
C GLN A 417 15.30 -2.23 28.94
N VAL A 418 15.13 -1.07 29.57
CA VAL A 418 15.87 -0.67 30.79
C VAL A 418 14.99 -0.58 32.03
N GLY A 419 13.66 -0.63 31.88
CA GLY A 419 12.74 -0.60 33.00
C GLY A 419 11.28 -0.66 32.57
N GLU A 420 10.40 -0.83 33.55
CA GLU A 420 8.95 -0.82 33.37
C GLU A 420 8.22 -0.30 34.61
N PHE A 421 6.98 0.17 34.41
CA PHE A 421 6.12 0.66 35.49
C PHE A 421 4.64 0.62 35.07
N GLU A 422 3.74 0.72 36.05
CA GLU A 422 2.29 0.78 35.78
C GLU A 422 1.76 2.22 35.80
N ILE A 423 0.88 2.54 34.84
CA ILE A 423 0.06 3.76 34.86
C ILE A 423 -1.41 3.36 34.90
N SER A 424 -2.21 4.06 35.70
CA SER A 424 -3.66 3.89 35.75
C SER A 424 -4.44 5.20 35.83
N GLY A 425 -5.71 5.14 35.43
CA GLY A 425 -6.70 6.20 35.58
C GLY A 425 -6.79 7.15 34.39
N LYS A 426 -7.55 8.24 34.57
CA LYS A 426 -7.83 9.21 33.51
C LYS A 426 -6.56 9.89 32.99
N TRP A 427 -6.49 10.02 31.68
CA TRP A 427 -5.44 10.75 30.98
C TRP A 427 -6.09 11.75 30.02
N PRO A 428 -6.34 12.99 30.47
CA PRO A 428 -6.97 13.99 29.62
C PRO A 428 -6.04 14.40 28.46
N PRO A 429 -6.58 14.83 27.32
CA PRO A 429 -5.79 15.46 26.27
C PRO A 429 -5.18 16.79 26.74
N GLY A 430 -4.08 17.18 26.13
CA GLY A 430 -3.46 18.49 26.31
C GLY A 430 -2.01 18.44 26.83
N TYR A 431 -1.33 19.58 26.65
CA TYR A 431 0.07 19.74 27.02
C TYR A 431 0.30 20.02 28.51
N GLN A 432 -0.69 20.60 29.20
CA GLN A 432 -0.53 21.13 30.56
C GLN A 432 -1.72 20.72 31.46
N PRO A 433 -1.46 19.96 32.55
CA PRO A 433 -0.24 19.22 32.82
C PRO A 433 -0.14 17.93 31.97
N PRO A 434 1.06 17.52 31.50
CA PRO A 434 1.23 16.18 30.95
C PRO A 434 1.07 15.14 32.06
N ARG A 435 0.87 13.87 31.72
CA ARG A 435 1.04 12.78 32.69
C ARG A 435 2.52 12.68 33.05
N ILE A 436 2.84 12.68 34.33
CA ILE A 436 4.22 12.68 34.80
C ILE A 436 4.49 11.41 35.59
N HIS A 437 5.59 10.74 35.27
CA HIS A 437 6.12 9.61 36.03
C HIS A 437 7.64 9.78 36.26
N PRO A 438 8.21 9.34 37.39
CA PRO A 438 9.67 9.20 37.51
C PRO A 438 10.18 8.11 36.55
N PHE A 439 11.43 8.20 36.11
CA PHE A 439 12.04 7.12 35.33
C PHE A 439 12.10 5.84 36.18
N PRO A 440 11.74 4.66 35.63
CA PRO A 440 11.82 3.40 36.37
C PRO A 440 13.29 3.13 36.74
N ARG A 441 13.53 2.79 38.00
CA ARG A 441 14.88 2.49 38.52
C ARG A 441 15.22 1.03 38.36
#